data_AF-A0A0K8J4C9-F1
#
_entry.id   AF-A0A0K8J4C9-F1
#
_cell.length_a   1.000
_cell.length_b   1.000
_cell.length_c   1.000
_cell.angle_alpha   90.00
_cell.angle_beta   90.00
_cell.angle_gamma   90.00
#
_symmetry.space_group_name_H-M   'P 1'
#
loop_
_entity.id
_entity.type
_entity.pdbx_description
1 polymer ?
#
loop_
_entity_poly.entity_id
_entity_poly.type
_entity_poly.pdbx_seq_one_letter_code
_entity_poly.pdbx_strand_id
1 'polypeptide(L)'
;MAIIPLNVVCPRCFSKNLYRFGKDNEGFQKYQCKQCKRQFAPDNPSFNMRSRRQRKYPDCPACGKSTFLHHDYTYYSNFRCSDKKCNHSFKVPKLINVKLPSSEFKPQNFSFKGMRHPLFIVLCALNYYFCDNSTTRKVAQTLYMVHQVKVSHVTISKWVKRFAPIFKMIAESHFLTSIS
;
A
#
# COMPACT_ATOMS: atom_id res chain seq x y z
N MET A 1 55.13 -11.38 12.49
CA MET A 1 53.67 -11.48 12.76
C MET A 1 52.97 -10.31 12.09
N ALA A 2 51.94 -10.55 11.28
CA ALA A 2 51.25 -9.46 10.59
C ALA A 2 50.27 -8.76 11.54
N ILE A 3 50.57 -7.51 11.91
CA ILE A 3 49.75 -6.70 12.81
C ILE A 3 48.46 -6.30 12.07
N ILE A 4 47.31 -6.60 12.67
CA ILE A 4 46.00 -6.13 12.19
C ILE A 4 45.75 -4.77 12.88
N PRO A 5 45.36 -3.72 12.13
CA PRO A 5 45.09 -2.42 12.72
C PRO A 5 43.97 -2.52 13.78
N LEU A 6 44.18 -1.87 14.93
CA LEU A 6 43.28 -1.91 16.11
C LEU A 6 41.85 -1.43 15.84
N ASN A 7 41.66 -0.62 14.80
CA ASN A 7 40.38 -0.06 14.38
C ASN A 7 39.56 -0.99 13.47
N VAL A 8 40.08 -2.17 13.09
CA VAL A 8 39.35 -3.10 12.22
C VAL A 8 38.58 -4.13 13.06
N VAL A 9 37.26 -4.10 12.94
CA VAL A 9 36.34 -5.06 13.60
C VAL A 9 35.44 -5.74 12.57
N CYS A 10 34.96 -6.94 12.89
CA CYS A 10 34.01 -7.62 12.02
C CYS A 10 32.68 -6.83 11.93
N PRO A 11 32.21 -6.44 10.73
CA PRO A 11 30.97 -5.67 10.57
C PRO A 11 29.68 -6.45 10.87
N ARG A 12 29.79 -7.76 11.16
CA ARG A 12 28.64 -8.64 11.42
C ARG A 12 28.48 -9.01 12.89
N CYS A 13 29.58 -9.27 13.58
CA CYS A 13 29.58 -9.79 14.96
C CYS A 13 30.52 -8.99 15.89
N PHE A 14 31.10 -7.90 15.40
CA PHE A 14 31.96 -6.98 16.16
C PHE A 14 33.23 -7.60 16.78
N SER A 15 33.54 -8.85 16.44
CA SER A 15 34.76 -9.52 16.85
C SER A 15 36.02 -8.85 16.32
N LYS A 16 37.03 -8.73 17.19
CA LYS A 16 38.42 -8.34 16.84
C LYS A 16 39.27 -9.53 16.39
N ASN A 17 38.76 -10.76 16.51
CA ASN A 17 39.49 -11.97 16.12
C ASN A 17 39.45 -12.17 14.61
N LEU A 18 40.34 -11.46 13.93
CA LEU A 18 40.43 -11.37 12.48
C LEU A 18 41.72 -12.05 11.99
N TYR A 19 41.73 -12.46 10.73
CA TYR A 19 42.93 -12.88 10.04
C TYR A 19 43.02 -12.25 8.65
N ARG A 20 44.25 -11.94 8.19
CA ARG A 20 44.48 -11.38 6.85
C ARG A 20 44.17 -12.45 5.80
N PHE A 21 43.17 -12.19 4.96
CA PHE A 21 42.66 -13.11 3.95
C PHE A 21 43.20 -12.76 2.53
N GLY A 22 44.36 -12.12 2.46
CA GLY A 22 44.89 -11.58 1.20
C GLY A 22 44.26 -10.23 0.80
N LYS A 23 44.30 -9.91 -0.48
CA LYS A 23 43.74 -8.67 -1.05
C LYS A 23 42.52 -8.98 -1.93
N ASP A 24 41.66 -8.00 -2.15
CA ASP A 24 40.62 -8.11 -3.18
C ASP A 24 41.19 -7.82 -4.58
N ASN A 25 40.33 -7.91 -5.61
CA ASN A 25 40.71 -7.69 -7.00
C ASN A 25 41.21 -6.25 -7.26
N GLU A 26 40.87 -5.31 -6.39
CA GLU A 26 41.27 -3.89 -6.46
C GLU A 26 42.52 -3.61 -5.60
N GLY A 27 43.07 -4.64 -4.94
CA GLY A 27 44.31 -4.56 -4.16
C GLY A 27 44.11 -4.15 -2.69
N PHE A 28 42.89 -3.94 -2.21
CA PHE A 28 42.61 -3.59 -0.82
C PHE A 28 42.72 -4.81 0.09
N GLN A 29 43.19 -4.60 1.32
CA GLN A 29 43.37 -5.67 2.30
C GLN A 29 42.02 -6.28 2.71
N LYS A 30 41.85 -7.59 2.47
CA LYS A 30 40.73 -8.37 2.99
C LYS A 30 41.08 -8.94 4.37
N TYR A 31 40.11 -8.90 5.27
CA TYR A 31 40.12 -9.58 6.55
C TYR A 31 39.01 -10.61 6.59
N GLN A 32 39.25 -11.75 7.23
CA GLN A 32 38.20 -12.71 7.56
C GLN A 32 38.07 -12.85 9.07
N CYS A 33 36.84 -12.77 9.57
CA CYS A 33 36.54 -13.04 10.96
C CYS A 33 36.66 -14.53 11.26
N LYS A 34 37.43 -14.91 12.29
CA LYS A 34 37.57 -16.32 12.67
C LYS A 34 36.30 -16.92 13.26
N GLN A 35 35.45 -16.10 13.89
CA GLN A 35 34.20 -16.53 14.53
C GLN A 35 33.08 -16.75 13.51
N CYS A 36 32.71 -15.73 12.71
CA CYS A 36 31.57 -15.82 11.79
C CYS A 36 31.97 -16.08 10.32
N LYS A 37 33.27 -16.27 10.04
CA LYS A 37 33.86 -16.49 8.70
C LYS A 37 33.56 -15.38 7.68
N ARG A 38 33.04 -14.22 8.10
CA ARG A 38 32.78 -13.08 7.21
C ARG A 38 34.09 -12.48 6.70
N GLN A 39 34.20 -12.36 5.37
CA GLN A 39 35.27 -11.62 4.69
C GLN A 39 34.81 -10.18 4.39
N PHE A 40 35.69 -9.21 4.57
CA PHE A 40 35.44 -7.79 4.29
C PHE A 40 36.76 -7.05 4.03
N ALA A 41 36.70 -5.94 3.29
CA ALA A 41 37.82 -5.05 3.00
C ALA A 41 37.40 -3.63 3.43
N PRO A 42 37.78 -3.16 4.64
CA PRO A 42 37.28 -1.91 5.20
C PRO A 42 37.73 -0.68 4.38
N ASP A 43 38.93 -0.77 3.79
CA ASP A 43 39.54 0.32 3.02
C ASP A 43 39.02 0.39 1.58
N ASN A 44 38.23 -0.60 1.14
CA ASN A 44 37.67 -0.60 -0.21
C ASN A 44 36.46 0.37 -0.27
N PRO A 45 36.49 1.44 -1.10
CA PRO A 45 35.37 2.37 -1.27
C PRO A 45 34.08 1.68 -1.72
N SER A 46 34.19 0.63 -2.54
CA SER A 46 33.06 -0.19 -3.01
C SER A 46 32.42 -1.00 -1.88
N PHE A 47 33.15 -1.35 -0.82
CA PHE A 47 32.58 -2.03 0.36
C PHE A 47 31.62 -1.08 1.10
N ASN A 48 32.01 0.18 1.27
CA ASN A 48 31.16 1.24 1.81
C ASN A 48 30.03 1.65 0.85
N MET A 49 30.22 1.47 -0.47
CA MET A 49 29.18 1.70 -1.47
C MET A 49 28.15 0.55 -1.54
N ARG A 50 28.55 -0.70 -1.28
CA ARG A 50 27.64 -1.86 -1.23
C ARG A 50 26.75 -1.84 0.02
N SER A 51 27.19 -1.28 1.13
CA SER A 51 26.32 -0.96 2.28
C SER A 51 25.41 0.26 2.00
N ARG A 52 25.85 1.17 1.12
CA ARG A 52 25.10 2.34 0.61
C ARG A 52 24.38 2.14 -0.73
N ARG A 53 24.16 0.91 -1.20
CA ARG A 53 23.06 0.74 -2.18
C ARG A 53 21.80 1.05 -1.40
N GLN A 54 21.38 2.32 -1.43
CA GLN A 54 20.18 2.81 -0.76
C GLN A 54 19.07 1.84 -1.14
N ARG A 55 18.70 0.97 -0.19
CA ARG A 55 17.66 0.00 -0.44
C ARG A 55 16.41 0.82 -0.76
N LYS A 56 15.73 0.47 -1.85
CA LYS A 56 14.50 1.15 -2.29
C LYS A 56 13.46 1.22 -1.17
N TYR A 57 13.50 0.25 -0.25
CA TYR A 57 12.57 0.11 0.88
C TYR A 57 13.32 0.04 2.21
N PRO A 58 12.71 0.52 3.30
CA PRO A 58 13.32 0.51 4.63
C PRO A 58 13.53 -0.91 5.16
N ASP A 59 14.42 -1.06 6.14
CA ASP A 59 14.56 -2.34 6.84
C ASP A 59 13.41 -2.58 7.82
N CYS A 60 13.17 -3.85 8.13
CA CYS A 60 12.10 -4.26 9.03
C CYS A 60 12.41 -3.80 10.45
N PRO A 61 11.53 -3.02 11.11
CA PRO A 61 11.78 -2.52 12.46
C PRO A 61 11.84 -3.64 13.51
N ALA A 62 11.23 -4.80 13.24
CA ALA A 62 11.23 -5.93 14.16
C ALA A 62 12.50 -6.80 14.10
N CYS A 63 13.16 -6.91 12.94
CA CYS A 63 14.28 -7.86 12.76
C CYS A 63 15.46 -7.36 11.91
N GLY A 64 15.41 -6.13 11.40
CA GLY A 64 16.45 -5.51 10.57
C GLY A 64 16.63 -6.12 9.18
N LYS A 65 15.82 -7.12 8.80
CA LYS A 65 15.87 -7.73 7.46
C LYS A 65 15.19 -6.85 6.42
N SER A 66 15.49 -7.10 5.14
CA SER A 66 14.92 -6.34 4.03
C SER A 66 13.40 -6.46 3.97
N THR A 67 12.75 -5.42 3.46
CA THR A 67 11.30 -5.38 3.27
C THR A 67 10.95 -5.18 1.80
N PHE A 68 9.69 -5.40 1.47
CA PHE A 68 9.11 -5.07 0.18
C PHE A 68 7.81 -4.27 0.37
N LEU A 69 7.48 -3.45 -0.63
CA LEU A 69 6.22 -2.71 -0.69
C LEU A 69 5.08 -3.71 -0.91
N HIS A 70 4.16 -3.80 0.06
CA HIS A 70 3.00 -4.68 -0.01
C HIS A 70 1.80 -3.93 -0.62
N HIS A 71 1.50 -2.74 -0.10
CA HIS A 71 0.48 -1.85 -0.66
C HIS A 71 0.94 -0.41 -0.60
N ASP A 72 0.57 0.34 -1.63
CA ASP A 72 0.86 1.77 -1.70
C ASP A 72 -0.44 2.57 -1.69
N TYR A 73 -0.81 3.09 -0.52
CA TYR A 73 -2.00 3.91 -0.36
C TYR A 73 -1.67 5.38 -0.55
N THR A 74 -2.70 6.20 -0.69
CA THR A 74 -2.54 7.65 -0.90
C THR A 74 -1.75 8.32 0.21
N TYR A 75 -1.96 7.94 1.47
CA TYR A 75 -1.36 8.64 2.63
C TYR A 75 -0.24 7.85 3.32
N TYR A 76 -0.10 6.57 3.01
CA TYR A 76 0.92 5.72 3.63
C TYR A 76 1.29 4.55 2.71
N SER A 77 2.52 4.06 2.85
CA SER A 77 2.97 2.83 2.23
C SER A 77 3.03 1.74 3.28
N ASN A 78 2.47 0.57 2.97
CA ASN A 78 2.56 -0.61 3.82
C ASN A 78 3.70 -1.51 3.32
N PHE A 79 4.66 -1.79 4.20
CA PHE A 79 5.80 -2.65 3.94
C PHE A 79 5.64 -3.97 4.69
N ARG A 80 6.24 -5.02 4.13
CA ARG A 80 6.25 -6.35 4.74
C ARG A 80 7.67 -6.90 4.76
N CYS A 81 8.04 -7.53 5.86
CA CYS A 81 9.32 -8.19 6.01
C CYS A 81 9.45 -9.34 5.01
N SER A 82 10.60 -9.44 4.34
CA SER A 82 10.89 -10.52 3.39
C SER A 82 11.11 -11.86 4.08
N ASP A 83 11.40 -11.87 5.38
CA ASP A 83 11.57 -13.10 6.15
C ASP A 83 10.23 -13.68 6.58
N LYS A 84 9.91 -14.88 6.09
CA LYS A 84 8.65 -15.58 6.40
C LYS A 84 8.46 -15.87 7.89
N LYS A 85 9.55 -16.04 8.66
CA LYS A 85 9.45 -16.25 10.11
C LYS A 85 9.03 -14.98 10.85
N CYS A 86 9.54 -13.82 10.41
CA CYS A 86 9.18 -12.54 10.98
C CYS A 86 7.81 -12.08 10.48
N ASN A 87 7.62 -12.04 9.16
CA ASN A 87 6.38 -11.67 8.46
C ASN A 87 5.77 -10.31 8.88
N HIS A 88 6.54 -9.49 9.60
CA HIS A 88 6.08 -8.25 10.20
C HIS A 88 5.68 -7.23 9.12
N SER A 89 4.51 -6.64 9.28
CA SER A 89 3.96 -5.61 8.42
C SER A 89 3.89 -4.28 9.18
N PHE A 90 4.32 -3.20 8.54
CA PHE A 90 4.34 -1.87 9.15
C PHE A 90 4.05 -0.79 8.10
N LYS A 91 3.48 0.32 8.56
CA LYS A 91 3.03 1.44 7.71
C LYS A 91 3.98 2.62 7.89
N VAL A 92 4.40 3.23 6.79
CA VAL A 92 5.18 4.46 6.79
C VAL A 92 4.32 5.56 6.16
N PRO A 93 4.09 6.67 6.87
CA PRO A 93 3.32 7.79 6.32
C PRO A 93 4.08 8.44 5.16
N LYS A 94 3.35 8.84 4.12
CA LYS A 94 3.89 9.64 3.03
C LYS A 94 3.81 11.12 3.40
N LEU A 95 4.82 11.90 3.01
CA LEU A 95 4.82 13.36 3.15
C LEU A 95 3.93 13.98 2.08
N ILE A 96 2.61 13.84 2.25
CA ILE A 96 1.59 14.35 1.33
C ILE A 96 0.61 15.22 2.10
N ASN A 97 0.27 16.39 1.53
CA ASN A 97 -0.77 17.25 2.09
C ASN A 97 -2.13 16.57 2.00
N VAL A 98 -2.74 16.34 3.16
CA VAL A 98 -4.10 15.80 3.25
C VAL A 98 -5.07 16.89 2.77
N LYS A 99 -5.76 16.63 1.66
CA LYS A 99 -6.83 17.52 1.19
C LYS A 99 -7.94 17.57 2.25
N LEU A 100 -8.56 18.74 2.39
CA LEU A 100 -9.74 18.90 3.24
C LEU A 100 -10.84 17.90 2.81
N PRO A 101 -11.59 17.34 3.77
CA PRO A 101 -12.75 16.51 3.44
C PRO A 101 -13.74 17.36 2.64
N SER A 102 -14.12 16.86 1.46
CA SER A 102 -15.15 17.47 0.62
C SER A 102 -16.27 16.48 0.39
N SER A 103 -17.51 16.95 0.57
CA SER A 103 -18.74 16.21 0.28
C SER A 103 -19.20 16.44 -1.18
N GLU A 104 -18.39 17.09 -2.01
CA GLU A 104 -18.75 17.39 -3.39
C GLU A 104 -18.80 16.12 -4.26
N PHE A 105 -19.94 15.92 -4.91
CA PHE A 105 -20.06 14.94 -5.98
C PHE A 105 -19.47 15.56 -7.25
N LYS A 106 -18.33 15.02 -7.71
CA LYS A 106 -17.75 15.46 -8.99
C LYS A 106 -18.67 15.04 -10.14
N PRO A 107 -18.95 15.94 -11.10
CA PRO A 107 -19.69 15.56 -12.29
C PRO A 107 -18.88 14.49 -13.04
N GLN A 108 -19.51 13.35 -13.29
CA GLN A 108 -18.96 12.27 -14.12
C GLN A 108 -19.83 12.13 -15.36
N ASN A 109 -19.20 11.84 -16.50
CA ASN A 109 -19.92 11.45 -17.71
C ASN A 109 -20.76 10.21 -17.40
N PHE A 110 -22.07 10.42 -17.22
CA PHE A 110 -22.96 9.34 -16.89
C PHE A 110 -23.28 8.53 -18.15
N SER A 111 -22.96 7.24 -18.10
CA SER A 111 -23.28 6.30 -19.18
C SER A 111 -23.92 5.07 -18.56
N PHE A 112 -24.86 4.45 -19.27
CA PHE A 112 -25.43 3.16 -18.87
C PHE A 112 -24.53 1.97 -19.28
N LYS A 113 -23.48 2.22 -20.06
CA LYS A 113 -22.59 1.19 -20.59
C LYS A 113 -21.88 0.43 -19.46
N GLY A 114 -21.80 -0.89 -19.63
CA GLY A 114 -21.09 -1.79 -18.70
C GLY A 114 -21.86 -2.19 -17.43
N MET A 115 -23.16 -1.88 -17.33
CA MET A 115 -23.98 -2.42 -16.25
C MET A 115 -24.37 -3.88 -16.53
N ARG A 116 -24.02 -4.76 -15.59
CA ARG A 116 -24.26 -6.22 -15.70
C ARG A 116 -25.72 -6.62 -15.44
N HIS A 117 -26.50 -5.74 -14.80
CA HIS A 117 -27.89 -5.99 -14.45
C HIS A 117 -28.80 -5.08 -15.27
N PRO A 118 -30.03 -5.52 -15.60
CA PRO A 118 -31.02 -4.70 -16.29
C PRO A 118 -31.27 -3.38 -15.55
N LEU A 119 -31.55 -2.31 -16.30
CA LEU A 119 -31.77 -0.99 -15.73
C LEU A 119 -32.88 -0.96 -14.67
N PHE A 120 -33.96 -1.70 -14.91
CA PHE A 120 -35.06 -1.87 -13.95
C PHE A 120 -34.56 -2.31 -12.55
N ILE A 121 -33.69 -3.31 -12.48
CA ILE A 121 -33.13 -3.81 -11.21
C ILE A 121 -32.28 -2.73 -10.52
N VAL A 122 -31.52 -1.96 -11.30
CA VAL A 122 -30.73 -0.84 -10.78
C VAL A 122 -31.64 0.24 -10.21
N LEU A 123 -32.72 0.61 -10.91
CA LEU A 123 -33.70 1.59 -10.45
C LEU A 123 -34.45 1.13 -9.19
N CYS A 124 -34.88 -0.13 -9.12
CA CYS A 124 -35.46 -0.70 -7.90
C CYS A 124 -34.48 -0.59 -6.73
N ALA A 125 -33.21 -0.94 -6.93
CA ALA A 125 -32.18 -0.83 -5.89
C ALA A 125 -32.01 0.61 -5.39
N LEU A 126 -32.04 1.59 -6.29
CA LEU A 126 -31.94 3.01 -5.96
C LEU A 126 -33.20 3.48 -5.20
N ASN A 127 -34.39 3.05 -5.62
CA ASN A 127 -35.64 3.38 -4.95
C ASN A 127 -35.64 2.85 -3.51
N TYR A 128 -35.30 1.58 -3.31
CA TYR A 128 -35.22 1.00 -1.96
C TYR A 128 -34.17 1.70 -1.09
N TYR A 129 -33.07 2.17 -1.69
CA TYR A 129 -32.04 2.88 -0.93
C TYR A 129 -32.46 4.30 -0.53
N PHE A 130 -32.95 5.10 -1.49
CA PHE A 130 -33.23 6.52 -1.29
C PHE A 130 -34.62 6.80 -0.74
N CYS A 131 -35.63 6.03 -1.16
CA CYS A 131 -37.02 6.24 -0.73
C CYS A 131 -37.33 5.47 0.56
N ASP A 132 -36.89 4.21 0.65
CA ASP A 132 -37.15 3.38 1.84
C ASP A 132 -36.07 3.51 2.92
N ASN A 133 -35.06 4.37 2.71
CA ASN A 133 -33.90 4.55 3.60
C ASN A 133 -33.21 3.22 4.00
N SER A 134 -33.23 2.23 3.12
CA SER A 134 -32.69 0.89 3.42
C SER A 134 -31.17 0.83 3.23
N THR A 135 -30.49 0.08 4.11
CA THR A 135 -29.05 -0.18 3.94
C THR A 135 -28.77 -0.99 2.68
N THR A 136 -27.59 -0.85 2.09
CA THR A 136 -27.21 -1.62 0.87
C THR A 136 -27.28 -3.14 1.06
N ARG A 137 -27.11 -3.64 2.29
CA ARG A 137 -27.30 -5.07 2.62
C ARG A 137 -28.78 -5.45 2.58
N LYS A 138 -29.65 -4.62 3.17
CA LYS A 138 -31.11 -4.84 3.14
C LYS A 138 -31.65 -4.74 1.72
N VAL A 139 -31.19 -3.76 0.93
CA VAL A 139 -31.54 -3.65 -0.50
C VAL A 139 -31.15 -4.92 -1.27
N ALA A 140 -29.95 -5.47 -1.04
CA ALA A 140 -29.54 -6.73 -1.67
C ALA A 140 -30.48 -7.90 -1.32
N GLN A 141 -30.90 -7.98 -0.06
CA GLN A 141 -31.84 -8.98 0.40
C GLN A 141 -33.23 -8.78 -0.24
N THR A 142 -33.74 -7.55 -0.29
CA THR A 142 -35.02 -7.23 -0.94
C THR A 142 -35.01 -7.58 -2.43
N LEU A 143 -33.93 -7.27 -3.15
CA LEU A 143 -33.79 -7.63 -4.55
C LEU A 143 -33.83 -9.14 -4.77
N TYR A 144 -33.24 -9.91 -3.86
CA TYR A 144 -33.32 -11.37 -3.93
C TYR A 144 -34.73 -11.87 -3.63
N MET A 145 -35.39 -11.36 -2.59
CA MET A 145 -36.73 -11.81 -2.19
C MET A 145 -37.81 -11.48 -3.23
N VAL A 146 -37.79 -10.25 -3.76
CA VAL A 146 -38.86 -9.74 -4.64
C VAL A 146 -38.59 -10.07 -6.11
N HIS A 147 -37.33 -9.94 -6.55
CA HIS A 147 -36.97 -10.04 -7.97
C HIS A 147 -36.16 -11.30 -8.31
N GLN A 148 -35.83 -12.15 -7.31
CA GLN A 148 -34.97 -13.33 -7.48
C GLN A 148 -33.58 -13.00 -8.07
N VAL A 149 -33.10 -11.76 -7.91
CA VAL A 149 -31.78 -11.33 -8.40
C VAL A 149 -30.79 -11.21 -7.26
N LYS A 150 -29.74 -12.02 -7.31
CA LYS A 150 -28.64 -11.96 -6.34
C LYS A 150 -27.64 -10.87 -6.73
N VAL A 151 -27.56 -9.82 -5.92
CA VAL A 151 -26.63 -8.69 -6.11
C VAL A 151 -25.82 -8.47 -4.83
N SER A 152 -24.52 -8.18 -4.96
CA SER A 152 -23.72 -7.83 -3.77
C SER A 152 -24.05 -6.43 -3.25
N HIS A 153 -24.03 -6.23 -1.93
CA HIS A 153 -24.20 -4.91 -1.32
C HIS A 153 -23.16 -3.87 -1.81
N VAL A 154 -21.97 -4.33 -2.23
CA VAL A 154 -20.92 -3.50 -2.83
C VAL A 154 -21.35 -3.00 -4.21
N THR A 155 -21.99 -3.85 -5.02
CA THR A 155 -22.54 -3.46 -6.33
C THR A 155 -23.60 -2.38 -6.15
N ILE A 156 -24.49 -2.53 -5.17
CA ILE A 156 -25.52 -1.52 -4.86
C ILE A 156 -24.87 -0.20 -4.42
N SER A 157 -23.86 -0.25 -3.56
CA SER A 157 -23.10 0.96 -3.17
C SER A 157 -22.47 1.66 -4.38
N LYS A 158 -21.96 0.90 -5.36
CA LYS A 158 -21.45 1.47 -6.62
C LYS A 158 -22.56 2.14 -7.44
N TRP A 159 -23.76 1.56 -7.51
CA TRP A 159 -24.90 2.19 -8.16
C TRP A 159 -25.30 3.49 -7.47
N VAL A 160 -25.50 3.48 -6.15
CA VAL A 160 -25.82 4.69 -5.36
C VAL A 160 -24.81 5.80 -5.63
N LYS A 161 -23.50 5.50 -5.53
CA LYS A 161 -22.44 6.49 -5.79
C LYS A 161 -22.43 7.02 -7.23
N ARG A 162 -22.79 6.18 -8.21
CA ARG A 162 -22.82 6.55 -9.63
C ARG A 162 -24.01 7.47 -9.95
N PHE A 163 -25.16 7.25 -9.31
CA PHE A 163 -26.39 8.01 -9.56
C PHE A 163 -26.55 9.24 -8.65
N ALA A 164 -25.91 9.27 -7.47
CA ALA A 164 -25.96 10.41 -6.54
C ALA A 164 -25.73 11.81 -7.18
N PRO A 165 -24.68 12.04 -8.01
CA PRO A 165 -24.51 13.36 -8.65
C PRO A 165 -25.68 13.76 -9.55
N ILE A 166 -26.31 12.79 -10.22
CA ILE A 166 -27.42 13.03 -11.16
C ILE A 166 -28.66 13.41 -10.38
N PHE A 167 -28.98 12.66 -9.33
CA PHE A 167 -30.13 12.97 -8.48
C PHE A 167 -29.97 14.33 -7.79
N LYS A 168 -28.75 14.69 -7.39
CA LYS A 168 -28.45 16.02 -6.87
C LYS A 168 -28.71 17.10 -7.94
N MET A 169 -28.16 16.93 -9.14
CA MET A 169 -28.36 17.88 -10.25
C MET A 169 -29.84 18.05 -10.62
N ILE A 170 -30.59 16.94 -10.70
CA ILE A 170 -32.03 16.96 -10.97
C ILE A 170 -32.77 17.70 -9.86
N ALA A 171 -32.50 17.38 -8.59
CA ALA A 171 -33.12 18.04 -7.45
C ALA A 171 -32.86 19.56 -7.49
N GLU A 172 -31.60 19.97 -7.65
CA GLU A 172 -31.21 21.38 -7.76
C GLU A 172 -31.93 22.08 -8.92
N SER A 173 -32.05 21.44 -10.08
CA SER A 173 -32.77 22.02 -11.23
C SER A 173 -34.26 22.22 -10.96
N HIS A 174 -34.92 21.26 -10.29
CA HIS A 174 -36.33 21.38 -9.94
C HIS A 174 -36.58 22.46 -8.88
N PHE A 175 -35.68 22.60 -7.90
CA PHE A 175 -35.78 23.66 -6.90
C PHE A 175 -35.72 25.05 -7.56
N LEU A 176 -34.84 25.26 -8.54
CA LEU A 176 -34.72 26.54 -9.24
C LEU A 176 -35.97 26.87 -10.07
N THR A 177 -36.61 25.88 -10.69
CA THR A 177 -37.87 26.08 -11.45
C THR A 177 -39.10 26.31 -10.56
N SER A 178 -39.03 25.96 -9.27
CA SER A 178 -40.14 26.14 -8.33
C SER A 178 -40.14 27.51 -7.63
N ILE A 179 -39.07 28.30 -7.80
CA ILE A 179 -38.88 29.62 -7.18
C ILE A 179 -39.08 30.75 -8.21
N SER A 180 -39.06 30.43 -9.52
CA SER A 180 -39.39 31.31 -10.64
C SER A 180 -40.85 31.22 -11.03
#